data_AF-A0A317EIN6-F1
#
_entry.id   AF-A0A317EIN6-F1
#
_cell.length_a   1.000
_cell.length_b   1.000
_cell.length_c   1.000
_cell.angle_alpha   90.00
_cell.angle_beta   90.00
_cell.angle_gamma   90.00
#
_symmetry.space_group_name_H-M   'P 1'
#
loop_
_entity.id
_entity.type
_entity.pdbx_description
1 polymer ?
#
loop_
_entity_poly.entity_id
_entity_poly.type
_entity_poly.pdbx_seq_one_letter_code
_entity_poly.pdbx_strand_id
1 'polypeptide(L)'
;MLAISRKRLRSSISKKSEIFLPPFPLVQLKNHGQDSIDIFKQEMGRHAQVMECYHVTGNFDFMLKIVTIDMTAYNDFLRENISANPLVGKIQSFMVLSQSKRETAYMI
;
A
#
# COMPACT_ATOMS: atom_id res chain seq x y z
N MET A 1 -15.91 -48.91 30.59
CA MET A 1 -17.09 -48.15 30.13
C MET A 1 -16.81 -46.67 30.36
N LEU A 2 -16.54 -45.90 29.28
CA LEU A 2 -16.59 -44.42 29.09
C LEU A 2 -15.91 -43.48 30.14
N ALA A 3 -15.29 -42.33 29.85
CA ALA A 3 -14.86 -41.63 28.64
C ALA A 3 -13.90 -40.51 29.08
N ILE A 4 -12.99 -40.13 28.19
CA ILE A 4 -11.99 -39.06 28.32
C ILE A 4 -12.68 -37.68 28.27
N SER A 5 -12.22 -36.71 29.07
CA SER A 5 -12.38 -35.29 28.70
C SER A 5 -11.13 -34.48 29.05
N ARG A 6 -10.24 -34.36 28.06
CA ARG A 6 -9.12 -33.43 28.06
C ARG A 6 -9.65 -32.03 27.79
N LYS A 7 -9.57 -31.14 28.78
CA LYS A 7 -9.86 -29.72 28.68
C LYS A 7 -8.85 -29.08 27.70
N ARG A 8 -9.21 -28.95 26.43
CA ARG A 8 -8.41 -28.22 25.42
C ARG A 8 -8.37 -26.75 25.79
N LEU A 9 -7.19 -26.25 26.15
CA LEU A 9 -6.83 -24.83 26.04
C LEU A 9 -7.14 -24.40 24.59
N ARG A 10 -8.21 -23.64 24.38
CA ARG A 10 -8.37 -22.88 23.13
C ARG A 10 -7.49 -21.65 23.28
N SER A 11 -6.27 -21.75 22.74
CA SER A 11 -5.44 -20.61 22.40
C SER A 11 -6.33 -19.57 21.69
N SER A 12 -6.34 -18.35 22.21
CA SER A 12 -6.86 -17.18 21.52
C SER A 12 -6.03 -16.98 20.26
N ILE A 13 -6.45 -17.61 19.17
CA ILE A 13 -5.95 -17.31 17.83
C ILE A 13 -6.50 -15.93 17.54
N SER A 14 -5.62 -14.93 17.58
CA SER A 14 -5.88 -13.57 17.10
C SER A 14 -6.67 -13.67 15.80
N LYS A 15 -7.90 -13.13 15.78
CA LYS A 15 -8.67 -12.94 14.54
C LYS A 15 -7.72 -12.29 13.55
N LYS A 16 -7.29 -13.03 12.53
CA LYS A 16 -6.63 -12.49 11.36
C LYS A 16 -7.67 -11.57 10.75
N SER A 17 -7.61 -10.28 11.05
CA SER A 17 -8.46 -9.27 10.41
C SER A 17 -8.37 -9.53 8.91
N GLU A 18 -9.50 -9.55 8.20
CA GLU A 18 -9.44 -9.46 6.74
C GLU A 18 -8.61 -8.23 6.41
N ILE A 19 -7.37 -8.45 5.99
CA ILE A 19 -6.43 -7.38 5.69
C ILE A 19 -6.97 -6.77 4.40
N PHE A 20 -7.41 -5.52 4.48
CA PHE A 20 -7.67 -4.72 3.29
C PHE A 20 -6.39 -4.75 2.43
N LEU A 21 -6.49 -5.36 1.26
CA LEU A 21 -5.32 -5.54 0.40
C LEU A 21 -4.88 -4.18 -0.15
N PRO A 22 -3.57 -3.91 -0.17
CA PRO A 22 -3.05 -2.58 -0.47
C PRO A 22 -3.35 -2.18 -1.92
N PRO A 23 -3.83 -0.95 -2.16
CA PRO A 23 -3.85 -0.36 -3.48
C PRO A 23 -2.43 -0.02 -3.97
N PHE A 24 -2.25 -0.08 -5.29
CA PHE A 24 -1.03 0.33 -5.98
C PHE A 24 -1.34 1.45 -6.98
N PRO A 25 -1.36 2.73 -6.56
CA PRO A 25 -1.45 3.83 -7.50
C PRO A 25 -0.14 4.03 -8.24
N LEU A 26 -0.28 4.15 -9.56
CA LEU A 26 0.72 4.73 -10.44
C LEU A 26 0.46 6.23 -10.54
N VAL A 27 1.51 7.02 -10.37
CA VAL A 27 1.46 8.48 -10.37
C VAL A 27 2.39 8.99 -11.45
N GLN A 28 1.82 9.82 -12.32
CA GLN A 28 2.55 10.59 -13.31
C GLN A 28 2.58 12.05 -12.84
N LEU A 29 3.77 12.63 -12.78
CA LEU A 29 3.96 14.03 -12.46
C LEU A 29 3.66 14.89 -13.69
N LYS A 30 3.33 16.16 -13.47
CA LYS A 30 3.18 17.17 -14.53
C LYS A 30 4.54 17.53 -15.15
N ASN A 31 5.59 17.46 -14.34
CA ASN A 31 6.98 17.70 -14.74
C ASN A 31 7.84 16.54 -14.23
N HIS A 32 8.66 16.00 -15.12
CA HIS A 32 9.50 14.82 -14.91
C HIS A 32 10.97 15.18 -14.59
N GLY A 33 11.25 16.45 -14.32
CA GLY A 33 12.58 16.92 -13.92
C GLY A 33 12.99 16.40 -12.55
N GLN A 34 14.30 16.29 -12.35
CA GLN A 34 14.91 15.73 -11.12
C GLN A 34 14.36 16.40 -9.84
N ASP A 35 14.19 17.72 -9.85
CA ASP A 35 13.65 18.45 -8.70
C ASP A 35 12.22 18.01 -8.34
N SER A 36 11.36 17.82 -9.34
CA SER A 36 9.97 17.36 -9.12
C SER A 36 9.94 15.92 -8.59
N ILE A 37 10.81 15.07 -9.11
CA ILE A 37 11.00 13.70 -8.65
C ILE A 37 11.44 13.67 -7.19
N ASP A 38 12.43 14.47 -6.80
CA ASP A 38 12.96 14.45 -5.43
C ASP A 38 12.01 15.08 -4.42
N ILE A 39 11.31 16.16 -4.77
CA ILE A 39 10.26 16.73 -3.93
C ILE A 39 9.14 15.71 -3.69
N PHE A 40 8.66 15.05 -4.76
CA PHE A 40 7.60 14.06 -4.64
C PHE A 40 8.03 12.85 -3.80
N LYS A 41 9.26 12.34 -4.01
CA LYS A 41 9.83 11.26 -3.17
C LYS A 41 9.86 11.62 -1.71
N GLN A 42 10.36 12.82 -1.39
CA GLN A 42 10.45 13.29 -0.02
C GLN A 42 9.07 13.42 0.62
N GLU A 43 8.09 13.98 -0.11
CA GLU A 43 6.73 14.14 0.38
C GLU A 43 6.06 12.79 0.66
N MET A 44 6.12 11.85 -0.30
CA MET A 44 5.56 10.51 -0.12
C MET A 44 6.22 9.74 1.04
N GLY A 45 7.52 9.93 1.25
CA GLY A 45 8.25 9.34 2.38
C GLY A 45 7.80 9.83 3.77
N ARG A 46 7.00 10.89 3.87
CA ARG A 46 6.49 11.42 5.16
C ARG A 46 5.16 10.78 5.57
N HIS A 47 4.51 10.05 4.67
CA HIS A 47 3.21 9.44 4.95
C HIS A 47 3.38 7.99 5.41
N ALA A 48 2.97 7.69 6.65
CA ALA A 48 3.03 6.34 7.20
C ALA A 48 2.18 5.33 6.41
N GLN A 49 1.13 5.80 5.71
CA GLN A 49 0.32 4.97 4.83
C GLN A 49 1.07 4.51 3.56
N VAL A 50 2.11 5.24 3.13
CA VAL A 50 2.94 4.87 1.96
C VAL A 50 4.01 3.90 2.43
N MET A 51 3.77 2.61 2.22
CA MET A 51 4.68 1.54 2.67
C MET A 51 5.88 1.39 1.74
N GLU A 52 5.69 1.60 0.45
CA GLU A 52 6.73 1.50 -0.57
C GLU A 52 6.49 2.60 -1.61
N CYS A 53 7.57 3.26 -2.05
CA CYS A 53 7.55 4.31 -3.07
C CYS A 53 8.66 4.01 -4.09
N TYR A 54 8.27 3.57 -5.28
CA TYR A 54 9.19 3.20 -6.34
C TYR A 54 9.19 4.27 -7.41
N HIS A 55 10.36 4.81 -7.72
CA HIS A 55 10.58 5.54 -8.97
C HIS A 55 10.74 4.51 -10.09
N VAL A 56 9.92 4.60 -11.13
CA VAL A 56 9.83 3.58 -12.19
C VAL A 56 10.05 4.19 -13.57
N THR A 57 10.46 3.37 -14.52
CA THR A 57 10.50 3.75 -15.94
C THR A 57 9.13 3.50 -16.58
N GLY A 58 8.72 4.35 -17.53
CA GLY A 58 7.51 4.15 -18.33
C GLY A 58 6.65 5.41 -18.42
N ASN A 59 5.33 5.23 -18.55
CA ASN A 59 4.38 6.34 -18.67
C ASN A 59 4.02 7.00 -17.32
N PHE A 60 4.47 6.42 -16.22
CA PHE A 60 4.27 6.92 -14.86
C PHE A 60 5.64 7.03 -14.20
N ASP A 61 5.81 8.00 -13.32
CA ASP A 61 7.06 8.26 -12.62
C ASP A 61 7.15 7.42 -11.34
N PHE A 62 6.03 7.20 -10.66
CA PHE A 62 5.99 6.48 -9.40
C PHE A 62 4.97 5.36 -9.36
N MET A 63 5.34 4.27 -8.69
CA MET A 63 4.41 3.25 -8.18
C MET A 63 4.47 3.26 -6.66
N LEU A 64 3.33 3.43 -6.02
CA LEU A 64 3.24 3.42 -4.56
C LEU A 64 2.55 2.14 -4.11
N LYS A 65 2.88 1.69 -2.90
CA LYS A 65 2.08 0.71 -2.16
C LYS A 65 1.51 1.38 -0.93
N ILE A 66 0.19 1.45 -0.86
CA ILE A 66 -0.50 2.19 0.20
C ILE A 66 -1.27 1.21 1.08
N VAL A 67 -1.19 1.37 2.40
CA VAL A 67 -1.96 0.57 3.36
C VAL A 67 -2.90 1.49 4.12
N THR A 68 -4.19 1.14 4.08
CA THR A 68 -5.28 1.84 4.79
C THR A 68 -6.22 0.78 5.37
N ILE A 69 -7.18 1.21 6.18
CA ILE A 69 -8.13 0.29 6.83
C ILE A 69 -9.25 -0.16 5.90
N ASP A 70 -9.60 0.64 4.89
CA ASP A 70 -10.66 0.39 3.91
C ASP A 70 -10.54 1.33 2.70
N MET A 71 -11.48 1.18 1.74
CA MET A 71 -11.55 2.03 0.54
C MET A 71 -11.88 3.49 0.82
N THR A 72 -12.60 3.79 1.90
CA THR A 72 -12.95 5.17 2.25
C THR A 72 -11.69 5.91 2.71
N ALA A 73 -10.95 5.31 3.64
CA ALA A 73 -9.66 5.82 4.11
C ALA A 73 -8.64 5.92 2.96
N TYR A 74 -8.64 4.98 2.02
CA TYR A 74 -7.83 5.09 0.80
C TYR A 74 -8.24 6.29 -0.06
N ASN A 75 -9.54 6.46 -0.33
CA ASN A 75 -10.02 7.56 -1.14
C ASN A 75 -9.72 8.92 -0.51
N ASP A 76 -9.83 9.03 0.82
CA ASP A 76 -9.45 10.23 1.56
C ASP A 76 -7.95 10.50 1.45
N PHE A 77 -7.11 9.48 1.69
CA PHE A 77 -5.66 9.61 1.53
C PHE A 77 -5.29 10.06 0.11
N LEU A 78 -5.87 9.42 -0.90
CA LEU A 78 -5.64 9.71 -2.31
C LEU A 78 -6.00 11.16 -2.65
N ARG A 79 -7.20 11.60 -2.25
CA ARG A 79 -7.70 12.96 -2.50
C ARG A 79 -6.82 14.01 -1.83
N GLU A 80 -6.48 13.80 -0.57
CA GLU A 80 -5.86 14.83 0.27
C GLU A 80 -4.35 14.93 0.11
N ASN A 81 -3.66 13.84 -0.22
CA ASN A 81 -2.20 13.78 -0.20
C ASN A 81 -1.58 13.52 -1.58
N ILE A 82 -2.30 12.87 -2.50
CA ILE A 82 -1.77 12.56 -3.84
C ILE A 82 -2.41 13.49 -4.87
N SER A 83 -3.73 13.49 -4.98
CA SER A 83 -4.45 14.30 -5.98
C SER A 83 -4.32 15.81 -5.72
N ALA A 84 -4.21 16.23 -4.46
CA ALA A 84 -4.00 17.62 -4.09
C ALA A 84 -2.56 18.10 -4.29
N ASN A 85 -1.60 17.17 -4.50
CA ASN A 85 -0.21 17.52 -4.69
C ASN A 85 -0.04 18.28 -6.04
N PRO A 86 0.56 19.48 -6.03
CA PRO A 86 0.67 20.31 -7.22
C PRO A 86 1.50 19.67 -8.34
N LEU A 87 2.43 18.76 -7.99
CA LEU A 87 3.28 18.05 -8.94
C LEU A 87 2.53 16.93 -9.68
N VAL A 88 1.42 16.43 -9.14
CA VAL A 88 0.71 15.27 -9.71
C VAL A 88 -0.13 15.68 -10.91
N GLY A 89 0.05 14.96 -12.02
CA GLY A 89 -0.67 15.15 -13.28
C GLY A 89 -1.73 14.10 -13.52
N LYS A 90 -1.38 12.82 -13.35
CA LYS A 90 -2.29 11.69 -13.57
C LYS A 90 -2.07 10.61 -12.52
N ILE A 91 -3.16 9.96 -12.12
CA ILE A 91 -3.15 8.83 -11.21
C ILE A 91 -3.91 7.67 -11.84
N GLN A 92 -3.39 6.45 -11.72
CA GLN A 92 -4.08 5.23 -12.07
C GLN A 92 -3.90 4.20 -10.95
N SER A 93 -5.00 3.82 -10.29
CA SER A 93 -4.96 2.92 -9.13
C SER A 93 -5.29 1.48 -9.49
N PHE A 94 -4.53 0.54 -8.93
CA PHE A 94 -4.81 -0.89 -9.01
C PHE A 94 -5.13 -1.45 -7.63
N MET A 95 -6.28 -2.12 -7.54
CA MET A 95 -6.70 -2.82 -6.32
C MET A 95 -6.27 -4.28 -6.40
N VAL A 96 -5.64 -4.79 -5.34
CA VAL A 96 -5.29 -6.20 -5.26
C VAL A 96 -6.53 -7.01 -4.87
N LEU A 97 -6.87 -8.00 -5.69
CA LEU A 97 -8.00 -8.91 -5.43
C LEU A 97 -7.58 -10.13 -4.60
N SER A 98 -6.37 -10.64 -4.83
CA SER A 98 -5.79 -11.74 -4.06
C SER A 98 -4.26 -11.69 -4.11
N GLN A 99 -3.61 -12.24 -3.09
CA GLN A 99 -2.16 -12.30 -3.01
C GLN A 99 -1.70 -13.75 -2.84
N SER A 100 -1.21 -14.35 -3.91
CA SER A 100 -0.71 -15.74 -3.91
C SER A 100 0.69 -15.87 -3.29
N LYS A 101 1.52 -14.81 -3.35
CA LYS A 101 2.89 -14.81 -2.84
C LYS A 101 3.25 -13.47 -2.18
N ARG A 102 4.01 -13.54 -1.07
CA ARG A 102 4.64 -12.39 -0.41
C ARG A 102 5.97 -12.82 0.24
N GLU A 103 7.07 -12.32 -0.27
CA GLU A 103 8.41 -12.49 0.32
C GLU A 103 9.07 -11.11 0.38
N THR A 104 9.80 -10.85 1.46
CA THR A 104 10.52 -9.57 1.67
C THR A 104 12.03 -9.75 1.68
N ALA A 105 12.51 -10.99 1.67
CA ALA A 105 13.93 -11.30 1.60
C ALA A 105 14.36 -11.45 0.15
N TYR A 106 15.51 -10.87 -0.20
CA TYR A 106 16.17 -11.13 -1.48
C TYR A 106 17.03 -12.39 -1.34
N MET A 107 16.87 -13.33 -2.26
CA MET A 107 17.63 -14.58 -2.32
C MET A 107 18.76 -14.43 -3.35
N ILE A 108 19.68 -13.49 -3.12
CA ILE A 108 20.82 -13.21 -3.99
C ILE A 108 22.07 -12.90 -3.18
#